data_AF-A0A2M8A921-F1
#
_entry.id   AF-A0A2M8A921-F1
#
_cell.length_a   1.000
_cell.length_b   1.000
_cell.length_c   1.000
_cell.angle_alpha   90.00
_cell.angle_beta   90.00
_cell.angle_gamma   90.00
#
_symmetry.space_group_name_H-M   'P 1'
#
loop_
_entity.id
_entity.type
_entity.pdbx_description
1 polymer ?
#
loop_
_entity_poly.entity_id
_entity_poly.type
_entity_poly.pdbx_seq_one_letter_code
_entity_poly.pdbx_strand_id
1 'polypeptide(L)'
;MIIEDAKLPKFDIILKTFNEAEFPDKYNNHTVGDKTFNLEQYYVGHPESADGEKVSKKEEKDLSPSINKYFADNKIANKIVAKWFNRSADGAFDMSLIGERGSYDASAQDAAKALSTERGTSMLADAGEELIPNTFVVVNYSKFVENEPIARAIKETSYAMVAKSSEMVRKLAEAAADKLYEKTKDGYSVWTTAYLYQLQWTDSMSAVFYQSLWMDASNIDPAKKEAFDNMNLFELKLLGYQKASSFISGLGENAKGGEEMIIKNATLKSIDAVYAKLQRKFEPFRTKTPLVSSDPLGAKIGLKEGLEAGDKYEVLEQSFDAEGKVSYNRKGVIKVEKGKIWNNMFNAGETPVDEEGNPIEVDSSIEFTHFKGGKGFYPGMLLRQID
;
A
#
# COMPACT_ATOMS: atom_id res chain seq x y z
N MET A 1 -2.68 -7.27 5.15
CA MET A 1 -2.59 -8.73 5.31
C MET A 1 -1.23 -9.22 4.84
N ILE A 2 -0.74 -10.35 5.35
CA ILE A 2 0.49 -11.03 4.88
C ILE A 2 0.23 -12.52 4.61
N ILE A 3 0.81 -13.05 3.55
CA ILE A 3 0.73 -14.47 3.18
C ILE A 3 1.75 -15.26 4.01
N GLU A 4 1.31 -16.35 4.63
CA GLU A 4 2.15 -17.27 5.38
C GLU A 4 2.70 -18.39 4.49
N ASP A 5 4.02 -18.43 4.37
CA ASP A 5 4.74 -19.49 3.67
C ASP A 5 5.85 -20.00 4.59
N ALA A 6 5.49 -20.97 5.43
CA ALA A 6 6.35 -21.53 6.47
C ALA A 6 7.61 -22.23 5.91
N LYS A 7 7.69 -22.46 4.59
CA LYS A 7 8.89 -22.99 3.93
C LYS A 7 9.98 -21.94 3.77
N LEU A 8 9.64 -20.65 3.91
CA LEU A 8 10.60 -19.57 3.73
C LEU A 8 11.49 -19.40 4.97
N PRO A 9 12.81 -19.17 4.77
CA PRO A 9 13.71 -18.91 5.87
C PRO A 9 13.30 -17.63 6.60
N LYS A 10 13.46 -17.62 7.93
CA LYS A 10 13.21 -16.45 8.80
C LYS A 10 11.80 -15.86 8.70
N PHE A 11 10.82 -16.62 8.16
CA PHE A 11 9.45 -16.15 7.99
C PHE A 11 8.79 -15.75 9.32
N ASP A 12 9.07 -16.45 10.42
CA ASP A 12 8.52 -16.11 11.74
C ASP A 12 8.86 -14.68 12.17
N ILE A 13 10.08 -14.22 11.89
CA ILE A 13 10.53 -12.85 12.21
C ILE A 13 9.80 -11.84 11.33
N ILE A 14 9.63 -12.14 10.04
CA ILE A 14 8.89 -11.31 9.09
C ILE A 14 7.42 -11.20 9.51
N LEU A 15 6.79 -12.32 9.85
CA LEU A 15 5.39 -12.39 10.27
C LEU A 15 5.16 -11.60 11.56
N LYS A 16 6.01 -11.83 12.58
CA LYS A 16 5.99 -11.08 13.83
C LYS A 16 6.16 -9.58 13.58
N THR A 17 7.14 -9.19 12.77
CA THR A 17 7.38 -7.79 12.40
C THR A 17 6.15 -7.17 11.73
N PHE A 18 5.52 -7.86 10.79
CA PHE A 18 4.33 -7.37 10.10
C PHE A 18 3.15 -7.16 11.06
N ASN A 19 2.94 -8.10 12.00
CA ASN A 19 1.84 -8.04 12.96
C ASN A 19 2.04 -6.96 14.03
N GLU A 20 3.29 -6.70 14.43
CA GLU A 20 3.68 -5.64 15.37
C GLU A 20 3.74 -4.25 14.74
N ALA A 21 3.82 -4.15 13.41
CA ALA A 21 3.89 -2.87 12.72
C ALA A 21 2.64 -2.02 12.96
N GLU A 22 2.86 -0.74 13.24
CA GLU A 22 1.77 0.24 13.39
C GLU A 22 1.00 0.38 12.08
N PHE A 23 -0.33 0.53 12.19
CA PHE A 23 -1.16 0.78 11.01
C PHE A 23 -0.87 2.20 10.50
N PRO A 24 -0.74 2.43 9.18
CA PRO A 24 -0.37 3.75 8.70
C PRO A 24 -1.47 4.79 8.95
N ASP A 25 -1.11 5.91 9.59
CA ASP A 25 -2.02 6.99 10.01
C ASP A 25 -2.78 7.67 8.85
N LYS A 26 -2.27 7.55 7.63
CA LYS A 26 -2.89 8.14 6.43
C LYS A 26 -4.12 7.40 5.92
N TYR A 27 -4.45 6.25 6.52
CA TYR A 27 -5.58 5.43 6.12
C TYR A 27 -6.51 5.17 7.31
N ASN A 28 -7.80 5.02 7.01
CA ASN A 28 -8.76 4.52 7.99
C ASN A 28 -8.57 3.01 8.18
N ASN A 29 -8.32 2.56 9.41
CA ASN A 29 -8.16 1.14 9.68
C ASN A 29 -9.49 0.39 9.49
N HIS A 30 -9.58 -0.35 8.40
CA HIS A 30 -10.73 -1.19 8.06
C HIS A 30 -10.37 -2.69 8.11
N THR A 31 -9.49 -3.09 9.02
CA THR A 31 -9.12 -4.51 9.21
C THR A 31 -10.37 -5.34 9.53
N VAL A 32 -10.52 -6.47 8.84
CA VAL A 32 -11.55 -7.48 9.05
C VAL A 32 -10.91 -8.87 9.00
N GLY A 33 -11.42 -9.82 9.80
CA GLY A 33 -10.85 -11.17 9.87
C GLY A 33 -9.38 -11.20 10.30
N ASP A 34 -8.69 -12.26 9.89
CA ASP A 34 -7.29 -12.47 10.21
C ASP A 34 -6.37 -11.55 9.38
N LYS A 35 -5.25 -11.13 9.96
CA LYS A 35 -4.24 -10.34 9.23
C LYS A 35 -3.35 -11.20 8.34
N THR A 36 -3.54 -12.51 8.34
CA THR A 36 -2.66 -13.49 7.71
C THR A 36 -3.45 -14.67 7.13
N PHE A 37 -2.86 -15.42 6.21
CA PHE A 37 -3.41 -16.72 5.80
C PHE A 37 -2.32 -17.67 5.31
N ASN A 38 -2.51 -18.97 5.52
CA ASN A 38 -1.57 -20.01 5.11
C ASN A 38 -1.65 -20.29 3.61
N LEU A 39 -0.55 -20.03 2.88
CA LEU A 39 -0.49 -20.21 1.44
C LEU A 39 -0.82 -21.64 1.01
N GLU A 40 -0.37 -22.66 1.74
CA GLU A 40 -0.57 -24.05 1.37
C GLU A 40 -2.04 -24.45 1.32
N GLN A 41 -2.86 -23.88 2.21
CA GLN A 41 -4.30 -24.17 2.29
C GLN A 41 -5.08 -23.57 1.12
N TYR A 42 -4.60 -22.45 0.58
CA TYR A 42 -5.28 -21.68 -0.47
C TYR A 42 -4.52 -21.68 -1.79
N TYR A 43 -3.45 -22.47 -1.91
CA TYR A 43 -2.59 -22.48 -3.08
C TYR A 43 -3.38 -22.92 -4.32
N VAL A 44 -3.46 -22.01 -5.28
CA VAL A 44 -3.98 -22.28 -6.62
C VAL A 44 -2.78 -22.28 -7.57
N GLY A 45 -2.47 -23.46 -8.13
CA GLY A 45 -1.45 -23.58 -9.18
C GLY A 45 -1.81 -22.73 -10.39
N HIS A 46 -0.81 -22.35 -11.19
CA HIS A 46 -1.09 -21.68 -12.45
C HIS A 46 -1.85 -22.67 -13.36
N PRO A 47 -2.85 -22.23 -14.13
CA PRO A 47 -3.37 -23.07 -15.20
C PRO A 47 -2.17 -23.47 -16.08
N GLU A 48 -1.96 -24.77 -16.27
CA GLU A 48 -1.08 -25.22 -17.35
C GLU A 48 -1.60 -24.57 -18.62
N SER A 49 -0.75 -23.82 -19.32
CA SER A 49 -1.10 -23.29 -20.64
C SER A 49 -1.67 -24.44 -21.47
N ALA A 50 -2.89 -24.26 -21.99
CA ALA A 50 -3.58 -25.28 -22.79
C ALA A 50 -2.82 -25.67 -24.07
N ASP A 51 -1.82 -24.86 -24.44
CA ASP A 51 -0.80 -25.18 -25.42
C ASP A 51 0.52 -25.38 -24.69
N GLY A 52 1.19 -26.51 -24.92
CA GLY A 52 2.45 -26.92 -24.27
C GLY A 52 3.67 -26.02 -24.49
N GLU A 53 3.48 -24.70 -24.58
CA GLU A 53 4.51 -23.71 -24.35
C GLU A 53 5.04 -23.85 -22.92
N LYS A 54 6.30 -24.25 -22.83
CA LYS A 54 7.08 -24.18 -21.59
C LYS A 54 7.03 -22.76 -21.08
N VAL A 55 6.16 -22.49 -20.10
CA VAL A 55 6.23 -21.30 -19.27
C VAL A 55 7.67 -21.24 -18.76
N SER A 56 8.37 -20.17 -19.12
CA SER A 56 9.76 -19.99 -18.73
C SER A 56 9.85 -20.12 -17.20
N LYS A 57 10.84 -20.83 -16.67
CA LYS A 57 11.10 -21.00 -15.22
C LYS A 57 11.31 -19.68 -14.44
N LYS A 58 11.07 -18.52 -15.06
CA LYS A 58 11.49 -17.18 -14.63
C LYS A 58 10.34 -16.22 -14.29
N GLU A 59 9.08 -16.62 -14.42
CA GLU A 59 8.00 -15.84 -13.83
C GLU A 59 7.84 -16.22 -12.37
N GLU A 60 8.17 -15.28 -11.49
CA GLU A 60 7.85 -15.40 -10.07
C GLU A 60 6.34 -15.61 -9.94
N LYS A 61 5.95 -16.76 -9.36
CA LYS A 61 4.56 -17.23 -9.30
C LYS A 61 3.63 -16.09 -8.86
N ASP A 62 2.70 -15.71 -9.74
CA ASP A 62 1.62 -14.80 -9.35
C ASP A 62 0.73 -15.50 -8.32
N LEU A 63 0.66 -14.95 -7.11
CA LEU A 63 -0.17 -15.47 -6.03
C LEU A 63 -1.60 -14.93 -6.05
N SER A 64 -1.94 -14.03 -6.98
CA SER A 64 -3.29 -13.48 -7.10
C SER A 64 -4.40 -14.55 -7.14
N PRO A 65 -4.26 -15.71 -7.81
CA PRO A 65 -5.30 -16.75 -7.79
C PRO A 65 -5.49 -17.36 -6.39
N SER A 66 -4.40 -17.54 -5.64
CA SER A 66 -4.44 -18.07 -4.27
C SER A 66 -5.07 -17.07 -3.30
N ILE A 67 -4.74 -15.78 -3.47
CA ILE A 67 -5.36 -14.68 -2.71
C ILE A 67 -6.86 -14.61 -2.99
N ASN A 68 -7.27 -14.70 -4.27
CA ASN A 68 -8.68 -14.66 -4.66
C ASN A 68 -9.45 -15.84 -4.06
N LYS A 69 -8.87 -17.04 -4.04
CA LYS A 69 -9.45 -18.21 -3.37
C LYS A 69 -9.65 -17.94 -1.88
N TYR A 70 -8.63 -17.44 -1.19
CA TYR A 70 -8.76 -17.08 0.23
C TYR A 70 -9.87 -16.04 0.47
N PHE A 71 -9.95 -14.98 -0.35
CA PHE A 71 -10.98 -13.96 -0.24
C PHE A 71 -12.40 -14.51 -0.42
N ALA A 72 -12.60 -15.38 -1.40
CA ALA A 72 -13.89 -16.00 -1.67
C ALA A 72 -14.30 -16.98 -0.56
N ASP A 73 -13.43 -17.91 -0.20
CA ASP A 73 -13.69 -18.94 0.81
C ASP A 73 -13.99 -18.32 2.20
N ASN A 74 -13.34 -17.19 2.51
CA ASN A 74 -13.50 -16.49 3.80
C ASN A 74 -14.45 -15.29 3.76
N LYS A 75 -15.13 -15.04 2.61
CA LYS A 75 -16.09 -13.94 2.42
C LYS A 75 -15.54 -12.58 2.84
N ILE A 76 -14.28 -12.29 2.49
CA ILE A 76 -13.60 -11.07 2.96
C ILE A 76 -14.31 -9.80 2.49
N ALA A 77 -14.80 -9.77 1.25
CA ALA A 77 -15.59 -8.64 0.73
C ALA A 77 -16.88 -8.42 1.54
N ASN A 78 -17.63 -9.48 1.86
CA ASN A 78 -18.83 -9.37 2.71
C ASN A 78 -18.48 -8.84 4.11
N LYS A 79 -17.36 -9.27 4.69
CA LYS A 79 -16.91 -8.78 6.00
C LYS A 79 -16.55 -7.28 5.98
N ILE A 80 -15.96 -6.80 4.88
CA ILE A 80 -15.68 -5.38 4.64
C ILE A 80 -16.99 -4.60 4.59
N VAL A 81 -17.95 -5.03 3.77
CA VAL A 81 -19.27 -4.38 3.67
C VAL A 81 -19.99 -4.40 5.02
N ALA A 82 -20.00 -5.54 5.71
CA ALA A 82 -20.58 -5.67 7.03
C ALA A 82 -19.97 -4.68 8.04
N LYS A 83 -18.66 -4.43 7.99
CA LYS A 83 -18.01 -3.44 8.86
C LYS A 83 -18.40 -2.01 8.50
N TRP A 84 -18.47 -1.65 7.21
CA TRP A 84 -18.94 -0.32 6.79
C TRP A 84 -20.33 0.00 7.34
N PHE A 85 -21.22 -0.99 7.35
CA PHE A 85 -22.59 -0.86 7.82
C PHE A 85 -22.80 -1.38 9.26
N ASN A 86 -21.73 -1.44 10.06
CA ASN A 86 -21.76 -1.83 11.49
C ASN A 86 -22.64 -3.02 11.81
N ARG A 87 -22.57 -4.07 10.97
CA ARG A 87 -23.49 -5.19 11.04
C ARG A 87 -23.41 -5.88 12.42
N SER A 88 -24.55 -5.98 13.09
CA SER A 88 -24.69 -6.66 14.37
C SER A 88 -24.81 -8.19 14.22
N ALA A 89 -24.78 -8.91 15.35
CA ALA A 89 -24.84 -10.37 15.37
C ALA A 89 -26.19 -10.94 14.87
N ASP A 90 -27.29 -10.22 15.09
CA ASP A 90 -28.62 -10.52 14.56
C ASP A 90 -28.81 -10.08 13.10
N GLY A 91 -27.79 -9.44 12.51
CA GLY A 91 -27.73 -9.10 11.09
C GLY A 91 -28.25 -7.71 10.73
N ALA A 92 -28.68 -6.91 11.71
CA ALA A 92 -29.05 -5.52 11.48
C ALA A 92 -27.83 -4.68 11.06
N PHE A 93 -28.09 -3.61 10.31
CA PHE A 93 -27.12 -2.66 9.82
C PHE A 93 -27.42 -1.25 10.35
N ASP A 94 -26.37 -0.44 10.47
CA ASP A 94 -26.47 0.99 10.73
C ASP A 94 -25.40 1.77 9.96
N MET A 95 -25.63 3.07 9.76
CA MET A 95 -24.75 3.95 8.99
C MET A 95 -23.80 4.78 9.87
N SER A 96 -23.62 4.45 11.16
CA SER A 96 -22.86 5.32 12.06
C SER A 96 -21.38 5.43 11.68
N LEU A 97 -20.74 4.33 11.23
CA LEU A 97 -19.34 4.37 10.78
C LEU A 97 -19.18 5.16 9.47
N ILE A 98 -20.17 5.08 8.58
CA ILE A 98 -20.23 5.86 7.34
C ILE A 98 -20.29 7.35 7.69
N GLY A 99 -21.23 7.74 8.56
CA GLY A 99 -21.37 9.13 9.01
C GLY A 99 -20.15 9.65 9.75
N GLU A 100 -19.53 8.83 10.61
CA GLU A 100 -18.27 9.17 11.29
C GLU A 100 -17.17 9.50 10.28
N ARG A 101 -16.96 8.61 9.30
CA ARG A 101 -15.88 8.79 8.30
C ARG A 101 -16.15 9.91 7.31
N GLY A 102 -17.41 10.14 6.93
CA GLY A 102 -17.80 11.30 6.12
C GLY A 102 -17.55 12.63 6.84
N SER A 103 -17.78 12.65 8.17
CA SER A 103 -17.51 13.83 9.02
C SER A 103 -16.03 14.17 9.16
N TYR A 104 -15.14 13.18 9.12
CA TYR A 104 -13.70 13.41 9.17
C TYR A 104 -13.10 13.90 7.84
N ASP A 105 -13.69 13.53 6.69
CA ASP A 105 -13.24 14.03 5.37
C ASP A 105 -13.68 15.47 5.12
N ALA A 106 -14.87 15.85 5.60
CA ALA A 106 -15.29 17.24 5.66
C ALA A 106 -14.46 17.99 6.72
N SER A 107 -13.81 19.09 6.34
CA SER A 107 -12.91 19.81 7.26
C SER A 107 -13.50 20.05 8.67
N ALA A 108 -12.69 19.90 9.72
CA ALA A 108 -13.13 19.93 11.12
C ALA A 108 -13.87 21.21 11.56
N GLN A 109 -13.79 22.30 10.79
CA GLN A 109 -14.55 23.54 11.04
C GLN A 109 -15.97 23.51 10.47
N ASP A 110 -16.24 22.68 9.44
CA ASP A 110 -17.54 22.58 8.78
C ASP A 110 -18.37 21.38 9.27
N ALA A 111 -17.72 20.30 9.71
CA ALA A 111 -18.40 19.16 10.35
C ALA A 111 -19.21 19.59 11.59
N ALA A 112 -18.66 20.51 12.41
CA ALA A 112 -19.34 21.06 13.59
C ALA A 112 -20.59 21.90 13.23
N LYS A 113 -20.61 22.55 12.06
CA LYS A 113 -21.81 23.26 11.55
C LYS A 113 -22.79 22.28 10.90
N ALA A 114 -22.31 21.29 10.16
CA ALA A 114 -23.14 20.29 9.49
C ALA A 114 -23.93 19.43 10.51
N LEU A 115 -23.30 19.04 11.62
CA LEU A 115 -23.94 18.30 12.72
C LEU A 115 -25.11 19.05 13.40
N SER A 116 -25.26 20.36 13.16
CA SER A 116 -26.31 21.19 13.78
C SER A 116 -27.61 21.28 12.98
N THR A 117 -27.69 20.65 11.80
CA THR A 117 -28.88 20.68 10.93
C THR A 117 -29.14 19.31 10.30
N GLU A 118 -30.41 18.88 10.20
CA GLU A 118 -30.78 17.60 9.55
C GLU A 118 -30.20 17.46 8.14
N ARG A 119 -30.15 18.57 7.38
CA ARG A 119 -29.56 18.62 6.05
C ARG A 119 -28.06 18.33 6.05
N GLY A 120 -27.32 18.83 7.04
CA GLY A 120 -25.89 18.57 7.17
C GLY A 120 -25.59 17.12 7.55
N THR A 121 -26.46 16.47 8.34
CA THR A 121 -26.33 15.04 8.68
C THR A 121 -26.50 14.14 7.45
N SER A 122 -27.45 14.45 6.57
CA SER A 122 -27.64 13.73 5.30
C SER A 122 -26.44 13.88 4.37
N MET A 123 -25.89 15.09 4.26
CA MET A 123 -24.70 15.35 3.42
C MET A 123 -23.45 14.60 3.90
N LEU A 124 -23.28 14.46 5.22
CA LEU A 124 -22.17 13.70 5.81
C LEU A 124 -22.32 12.18 5.56
N ALA A 125 -23.55 11.67 5.55
CA ALA A 125 -23.82 10.29 5.19
C ALA A 125 -23.50 10.02 3.71
N ASP A 126 -23.91 10.91 2.81
CA ASP A 126 -23.61 10.80 1.36
C ASP A 126 -22.09 10.86 1.10
N ALA A 127 -21.37 11.78 1.76
CA ALA A 127 -19.91 11.87 1.67
C ALA A 127 -19.23 10.59 2.21
N GLY A 128 -19.78 10.00 3.28
CA GLY A 128 -19.31 8.73 3.81
C GLY A 128 -19.50 7.56 2.83
N GLU A 129 -20.62 7.53 2.10
CA GLU A 129 -20.89 6.49 1.10
C GLU A 129 -19.91 6.56 -0.08
N GLU A 130 -19.49 7.76 -0.49
CA GLU A 130 -18.45 7.96 -1.51
C GLU A 130 -17.09 7.36 -1.09
N LEU A 131 -16.86 7.09 0.20
CA LEU A 131 -15.64 6.44 0.70
C LEU A 131 -15.68 4.91 0.57
N ILE A 132 -16.87 4.28 0.48
CA ILE A 132 -17.00 2.82 0.38
C ILE A 132 -16.22 2.24 -0.81
N PRO A 133 -16.38 2.75 -2.06
CA PRO A 133 -15.58 2.26 -3.19
C PRO A 133 -14.08 2.57 -3.04
N ASN A 134 -13.68 3.49 -2.17
CA ASN A 134 -12.27 3.78 -1.83
C ASN A 134 -11.74 2.88 -0.70
N THR A 135 -12.23 1.65 -0.62
CA THR A 135 -11.75 0.63 0.33
C THR A 135 -10.78 -0.31 -0.34
N PHE A 136 -9.58 -0.44 0.24
CA PHE A 136 -8.51 -1.25 -0.31
C PHE A 136 -8.06 -2.35 0.63
N VAL A 137 -7.64 -3.47 0.06
CA VAL A 137 -6.96 -4.57 0.78
C VAL A 137 -5.58 -4.75 0.18
N VAL A 138 -4.54 -4.58 1.00
CA VAL A 138 -3.16 -4.86 0.61
C VAL A 138 -2.72 -6.19 1.20
N VAL A 139 -2.33 -7.10 0.31
CA VAL A 139 -1.80 -8.43 0.67
C VAL A 139 -0.33 -8.48 0.36
N ASN A 140 0.50 -8.71 1.39
CA ASN A 140 1.95 -8.73 1.29
C ASN A 140 2.44 -10.17 1.21
N TYR A 141 3.46 -10.43 0.40
CA TYR A 141 4.23 -11.66 0.41
C TYR A 141 5.71 -11.31 0.48
N SER A 142 6.35 -11.68 1.59
CA SER A 142 7.72 -11.30 1.90
C SER A 142 8.63 -12.51 1.97
N LYS A 143 9.85 -12.40 1.42
CA LYS A 143 10.87 -13.45 1.38
C LYS A 143 12.19 -12.93 1.93
N PHE A 144 12.83 -13.70 2.80
CA PHE A 144 14.22 -13.50 3.14
C PHE A 144 15.10 -14.26 2.14
N VAL A 145 15.98 -13.55 1.44
CA VAL A 145 16.75 -14.07 0.31
C VAL A 145 18.23 -13.84 0.53
N GLU A 146 19.04 -14.86 0.29
CA GLU A 146 20.50 -14.74 0.19
C GLU A 146 20.85 -14.18 -1.19
N ASN A 147 21.69 -13.14 -1.25
CA ASN A 147 21.87 -12.40 -2.50
C ASN A 147 22.78 -13.13 -3.50
N GLU A 148 23.79 -13.88 -3.04
CA GLU A 148 24.80 -14.51 -3.91
C GLU A 148 24.19 -15.42 -5.00
N PRO A 149 23.30 -16.37 -4.69
CA PRO A 149 22.74 -17.26 -5.71
C PRO A 149 21.96 -16.51 -6.78
N ILE A 150 21.26 -15.43 -6.39
CA ILE A 150 20.51 -14.57 -7.30
C ILE A 150 21.46 -13.74 -8.16
N ALA A 151 22.46 -13.09 -7.55
CA ALA A 151 23.44 -12.28 -8.23
C ALA A 151 24.23 -13.11 -9.27
N ARG A 152 24.60 -14.34 -8.92
CA ARG A 152 25.26 -15.29 -9.82
C ARG A 152 24.38 -15.69 -10.99
N ALA A 153 23.11 -16.02 -10.74
CA ALA A 153 22.16 -16.34 -11.80
C ALA A 153 21.95 -15.15 -12.78
N ILE A 154 21.86 -13.92 -12.26
CA ILE A 154 21.77 -12.71 -13.09
C ILE A 154 23.02 -12.58 -13.96
N LYS A 155 24.21 -12.65 -13.36
CA LYS A 155 25.50 -12.60 -14.06
C LYS A 155 25.58 -13.63 -15.20
N GLU A 156 25.29 -14.89 -14.92
CA GLU A 156 25.30 -15.96 -15.92
C GLU A 156 24.32 -15.69 -17.07
N THR A 157 23.14 -15.15 -16.77
CA THR A 157 22.16 -14.81 -17.81
C THR A 157 22.58 -13.61 -18.65
N SER A 158 23.21 -12.60 -18.05
CA SER A 158 23.80 -11.48 -18.78
C SER A 158 24.89 -11.97 -19.74
N TYR A 159 25.74 -12.90 -19.31
CA TYR A 159 26.78 -13.49 -20.16
C TYR A 159 26.18 -14.23 -21.35
N ALA A 160 25.13 -15.01 -21.12
CA ALA A 160 24.42 -15.74 -22.18
C ALA A 160 23.77 -14.79 -23.21
N MET A 161 23.23 -13.63 -22.79
CA MET A 161 22.61 -12.65 -23.69
C MET A 161 23.63 -12.00 -24.64
N VAL A 162 24.84 -11.74 -24.17
CA VAL A 162 25.89 -11.06 -24.97
C VAL A 162 26.87 -12.03 -25.65
N ALA A 163 26.67 -13.34 -25.50
CA ALA A 163 27.58 -14.36 -26.01
C ALA A 163 27.77 -14.30 -27.55
N LYS A 164 26.77 -13.81 -28.28
CA LYS A 164 26.79 -13.66 -29.76
C LYS A 164 27.09 -12.22 -30.23
N SER A 165 27.36 -11.30 -29.30
CA SER A 165 27.70 -9.91 -29.62
C SER A 165 29.16 -9.77 -30.03
N SER A 166 29.53 -8.61 -30.58
CA SER A 166 30.94 -8.32 -30.89
C SER A 166 31.81 -8.36 -29.64
N GLU A 167 33.10 -8.66 -29.80
CA GLU A 167 34.02 -8.88 -28.67
C GLU A 167 34.10 -7.67 -27.73
N MET A 168 34.09 -6.46 -28.29
CA MET A 168 34.10 -5.22 -27.51
C MET A 168 32.83 -5.03 -26.67
N VAL A 169 31.65 -5.32 -27.26
CA VAL A 169 30.36 -5.24 -26.55
C VAL A 169 30.28 -6.31 -25.46
N ARG A 170 30.73 -7.54 -25.76
CA ARG A 170 30.74 -8.64 -24.80
C ARG A 170 31.61 -8.33 -23.58
N LYS A 171 32.87 -7.91 -23.79
CA LYS A 171 33.80 -7.57 -22.68
C LYS A 171 33.27 -6.45 -21.79
N LEU A 172 32.65 -5.42 -22.39
CA LEU A 172 32.09 -4.30 -21.63
C LEU A 172 30.88 -4.73 -20.80
N ALA A 173 29.98 -5.54 -21.37
CA ALA A 173 28.83 -6.07 -20.66
C ALA A 173 29.20 -7.08 -19.56
N GLU A 174 30.17 -7.96 -19.82
CA GLU A 174 30.69 -8.91 -18.83
C GLU A 174 31.32 -8.17 -17.64
N ALA A 175 32.18 -7.17 -17.89
CA ALA A 175 32.79 -6.37 -16.82
C ALA A 175 31.76 -5.57 -16.01
N ALA A 176 30.71 -5.07 -16.66
CA ALA A 176 29.60 -4.40 -15.96
C ALA A 176 28.82 -5.38 -15.08
N ALA A 177 28.55 -6.60 -15.57
CA ALA A 177 27.89 -7.65 -14.81
C ALA A 177 28.76 -8.17 -13.66
N ASP A 178 30.07 -8.32 -13.84
CA ASP A 178 31.04 -8.63 -12.77
C ASP A 178 31.01 -7.57 -11.67
N LYS A 179 31.07 -6.29 -12.04
CA LYS A 179 31.01 -5.19 -11.08
C LYS A 179 29.69 -5.18 -10.29
N LEU A 180 28.57 -5.45 -10.96
CA LEU A 180 27.27 -5.56 -10.32
C LEU A 180 27.19 -6.78 -9.39
N TYR A 181 27.73 -7.91 -9.81
CA TYR A 181 27.83 -9.12 -9.00
C TYR A 181 28.62 -8.86 -7.73
N GLU A 182 29.83 -8.30 -7.82
CA GLU A 182 30.65 -8.00 -6.64
C GLU A 182 29.97 -7.00 -5.68
N LYS A 183 29.19 -6.04 -6.20
CA LYS A 183 28.44 -5.09 -5.35
C LYS A 183 27.25 -5.75 -4.63
N THR A 184 26.59 -6.73 -5.26
CA THR A 184 25.28 -7.22 -4.80
C THR A 184 25.31 -8.64 -4.24
N LYS A 185 26.39 -9.42 -4.45
CA LYS A 185 26.48 -10.82 -4.02
C LYS A 185 26.49 -10.98 -2.50
N ASP A 186 27.07 -10.03 -1.78
CA ASP A 186 27.28 -10.16 -0.34
C ASP A 186 26.02 -9.72 0.42
N GLY A 187 25.64 -10.50 1.44
CA GLY A 187 24.53 -10.19 2.34
C GLY A 187 23.19 -10.82 1.96
N TYR A 188 22.14 -10.26 2.54
CA TYR A 188 20.77 -10.75 2.43
C TYR A 188 19.85 -9.63 1.97
N SER A 189 18.64 -9.97 1.57
CA SER A 189 17.58 -9.01 1.28
C SER A 189 16.23 -9.52 1.78
N VAL A 190 15.36 -8.60 2.20
CA VAL A 190 13.93 -8.89 2.33
C VAL A 190 13.23 -8.37 1.09
N TRP A 191 12.65 -9.28 0.32
CA TRP A 191 11.85 -8.94 -0.87
C TRP A 191 10.38 -8.98 -0.49
N THR A 192 9.63 -7.95 -0.86
CA THR A 192 8.20 -7.87 -0.62
C THR A 192 7.47 -7.64 -1.93
N THR A 193 6.42 -8.43 -2.17
CA THR A 193 5.40 -8.17 -3.19
C THR A 193 4.11 -7.76 -2.48
N ALA A 194 3.55 -6.61 -2.84
CA ALA A 194 2.25 -6.16 -2.33
C ALA A 194 1.21 -6.15 -3.46
N TYR A 195 0.15 -6.93 -3.26
CA TYR A 195 -1.02 -6.97 -4.13
C TYR A 195 -2.07 -6.00 -3.61
N LEU A 196 -2.53 -5.10 -4.48
CA LEU A 196 -3.53 -4.09 -4.15
C LEU A 196 -4.87 -4.48 -4.75
N TYR A 197 -5.83 -4.70 -3.85
CA TYR A 197 -7.22 -4.97 -4.19
C TYR A 197 -8.11 -3.81 -3.78
N GLN A 198 -9.19 -3.59 -4.52
CA GLN A 198 -10.21 -2.59 -4.23
C GLN A 198 -11.58 -3.28 -4.08
N LEU A 199 -12.36 -2.87 -3.09
CA LEU A 199 -13.76 -3.28 -2.97
C LEU A 199 -14.54 -2.79 -4.19
N GLN A 200 -15.23 -3.70 -4.87
CA GLN A 200 -16.22 -3.29 -5.85
C GLN A 200 -17.49 -2.87 -5.13
N TRP A 201 -17.91 -1.63 -5.34
CA TRP A 201 -19.14 -1.06 -4.83
C TRP A 201 -19.79 -0.23 -5.93
N THR A 202 -20.61 -0.87 -6.76
CA THR A 202 -21.30 -0.23 -7.89
C THR A 202 -22.74 0.11 -7.52
N ASP A 203 -23.36 1.04 -8.25
CA ASP A 203 -24.78 1.41 -8.05
C ASP A 203 -25.73 0.20 -8.08
N SER A 204 -25.42 -0.80 -8.92
CA SER A 204 -26.21 -2.04 -8.96
C SER A 204 -26.00 -2.90 -7.72
N MET A 205 -24.79 -2.98 -7.19
CA MET A 205 -24.50 -3.73 -5.96
C MET A 205 -25.11 -3.05 -4.74
N SER A 206 -25.01 -1.71 -4.65
CA SER A 206 -25.62 -0.94 -3.58
C SER A 206 -27.14 -1.04 -3.62
N ALA A 207 -27.76 -0.99 -4.81
CA ALA A 207 -29.20 -1.19 -4.97
C ALA A 207 -29.64 -2.57 -4.45
N VAL A 208 -28.95 -3.66 -4.81
CA VAL A 208 -29.26 -5.00 -4.30
C VAL A 208 -29.07 -5.07 -2.78
N PHE A 209 -28.00 -4.47 -2.25
CA PHE A 209 -27.80 -4.41 -0.80
C PHE A 209 -28.95 -3.71 -0.08
N TYR A 210 -29.28 -2.48 -0.48
CA TYR A 210 -30.32 -1.68 0.18
C TYR A 210 -31.73 -2.26 0.00
N GLN A 211 -32.05 -2.80 -1.17
CA GLN A 211 -33.40 -3.30 -1.44
C GLN A 211 -33.63 -4.71 -0.91
N SER A 212 -32.63 -5.58 -1.00
CA SER A 212 -32.79 -7.02 -0.74
C SER A 212 -32.15 -7.51 0.54
N LEU A 213 -31.17 -6.80 1.11
CA LEU A 213 -30.39 -7.28 2.27
C LEU A 213 -30.51 -6.36 3.48
N TRP A 214 -30.76 -5.08 3.28
CA TRP A 214 -30.88 -4.12 4.36
C TRP A 214 -32.00 -4.49 5.33
N MET A 215 -31.64 -4.42 6.61
CA MET A 215 -32.49 -4.58 7.77
C MET A 215 -31.82 -3.79 8.90
N ASP A 216 -32.61 -3.09 9.69
CA ASP A 216 -32.14 -2.37 10.87
C ASP A 216 -32.67 -3.06 12.14
N ALA A 217 -32.25 -2.57 13.30
CA ALA A 217 -32.60 -3.16 14.60
C ALA A 217 -34.12 -3.18 14.89
N SER A 218 -34.92 -2.37 14.17
CA SER A 218 -36.38 -2.34 14.32
C SER A 218 -37.10 -3.37 13.44
N ASN A 219 -36.43 -3.92 12.43
CA ASN A 219 -37.03 -4.82 11.46
C ASN A 219 -36.09 -5.99 11.09
N ILE A 220 -35.88 -6.88 12.05
CA ILE A 220 -35.04 -8.07 11.87
C ILE A 220 -35.73 -9.11 10.98
N ASP A 221 -35.07 -9.49 9.89
CA ASP A 221 -35.53 -10.51 8.95
C ASP A 221 -34.49 -11.66 8.84
N PRO A 222 -34.80 -12.86 9.35
CA PRO A 222 -33.91 -14.01 9.26
C PRO A 222 -33.53 -14.40 7.83
N ALA A 223 -34.44 -14.24 6.85
CA ALA A 223 -34.17 -14.60 5.46
C ALA A 223 -33.16 -13.63 4.82
N LYS A 224 -33.26 -12.33 5.12
CA LYS A 224 -32.26 -11.34 4.69
C LYS A 224 -30.90 -11.57 5.34
N LYS A 225 -30.90 -11.92 6.63
CA LYS A 225 -29.67 -12.29 7.35
C LYS A 225 -28.97 -13.46 6.65
N GLU A 226 -29.70 -14.54 6.37
CA GLU A 226 -29.18 -15.72 5.68
C GLU A 226 -28.73 -15.41 4.25
N ALA A 227 -29.47 -14.55 3.53
CA ALA A 227 -29.10 -14.11 2.19
C ALA A 227 -27.75 -13.37 2.20
N PHE A 228 -27.54 -12.43 3.13
CA PHE A 228 -26.27 -11.72 3.27
C PHE A 228 -25.11 -12.66 3.63
N ASP A 229 -25.34 -13.61 4.54
CA ASP A 229 -24.29 -14.52 5.03
C ASP A 229 -23.80 -15.47 3.92
N ASN A 230 -24.68 -15.86 2.99
CA ASN A 230 -24.35 -16.83 1.95
C ASN A 230 -24.00 -16.22 0.59
N MET A 231 -24.35 -14.94 0.34
CA MET A 231 -24.19 -14.36 -0.99
C MET A 231 -22.74 -14.21 -1.46
N ASN A 232 -22.57 -14.10 -2.78
CA ASN A 232 -21.32 -13.79 -3.47
C ASN A 232 -21.40 -12.46 -4.26
N LEU A 233 -22.22 -11.49 -3.83
CA LEU A 233 -22.36 -10.22 -4.56
C LEU A 233 -21.10 -9.36 -4.48
N PHE A 234 -20.47 -9.29 -3.30
CA PHE A 234 -19.36 -8.40 -3.06
C PHE A 234 -18.04 -9.03 -3.50
N GLU A 235 -17.23 -8.26 -4.22
CA GLU A 235 -15.98 -8.73 -4.81
C GLU A 235 -14.83 -7.76 -4.52
N LEU A 236 -13.61 -8.32 -4.49
CA LEU A 236 -12.37 -7.56 -4.40
C LEU A 236 -11.67 -7.64 -5.75
N LYS A 237 -11.57 -6.50 -6.44
CA LYS A 237 -10.89 -6.40 -7.74
C LYS A 237 -9.40 -6.15 -7.53
N LEU A 238 -8.56 -7.00 -8.13
CA LEU A 238 -7.11 -6.75 -8.20
C LEU A 238 -6.86 -5.53 -9.10
N LEU A 239 -6.22 -4.49 -8.56
CA LEU A 239 -5.71 -3.37 -9.36
C LEU A 239 -4.33 -3.68 -9.95
N GLY A 240 -3.53 -4.43 -9.18
CA GLY A 240 -2.22 -4.93 -9.59
C GLY A 240 -1.32 -5.14 -8.37
N TYR A 241 -0.01 -5.24 -8.61
CA TYR A 241 0.98 -5.43 -7.55
C TYR A 241 2.22 -4.60 -7.78
N GLN A 242 2.99 -4.40 -6.71
CA GLN A 242 4.33 -3.78 -6.73
C GLN A 242 5.32 -4.61 -5.93
N LYS A 243 6.61 -4.46 -6.28
CA LYS A 243 7.71 -5.19 -5.66
C LYS A 243 8.77 -4.22 -5.18
N ALA A 244 9.34 -4.51 -4.01
CA ALA A 244 10.49 -3.81 -3.48
C ALA A 244 11.37 -4.78 -2.70
N SER A 245 12.62 -4.39 -2.51
CA SER A 245 13.59 -5.14 -1.73
C SER A 245 14.32 -4.20 -0.80
N SER A 246 14.59 -4.63 0.42
CA SER A 246 15.51 -3.95 1.32
C SER A 246 16.77 -4.79 1.48
N PHE A 247 17.92 -4.22 1.11
CA PHE A 247 19.23 -4.83 1.27
C PHE A 247 19.68 -4.86 2.73
N ILE A 248 20.42 -5.91 3.10
CA ILE A 248 21.05 -6.11 4.41
C ILE A 248 22.55 -6.30 4.18
N SER A 249 23.35 -5.32 4.60
CA SER A 249 24.80 -5.25 4.35
C SER A 249 25.67 -6.22 5.17
N GLY A 250 25.06 -7.17 5.91
CA GLY A 250 25.77 -8.31 6.50
C GLY A 250 25.16 -8.82 7.81
N LEU A 251 24.98 -10.14 7.93
CA LEU A 251 24.70 -10.86 9.18
C LEU A 251 25.98 -11.55 9.71
N GLY A 252 27.07 -10.79 9.84
CA GLY A 252 28.38 -11.31 10.26
C GLY A 252 28.52 -11.54 11.79
N GLU A 253 29.71 -11.94 12.25
CA GLU A 253 30.02 -12.20 13.68
C GLU A 253 29.68 -11.04 14.64
N ASN A 254 29.58 -9.81 14.12
CA ASN A 254 29.19 -8.60 14.86
C ASN A 254 27.67 -8.44 15.06
N ALA A 255 26.84 -9.30 14.46
CA ALA A 255 25.37 -9.27 14.58
C ALA A 255 24.83 -10.18 15.69
N LYS A 256 25.69 -10.74 16.56
CA LYS A 256 25.28 -11.58 17.70
C LYS A 256 24.39 -10.77 18.65
N GLY A 257 23.07 -11.02 18.56
CA GLY A 257 22.01 -10.34 19.30
C GLY A 257 21.20 -9.30 18.50
N GLY A 258 21.60 -8.98 17.26
CA GLY A 258 20.99 -7.96 16.40
C GLY A 258 20.34 -8.46 15.11
N GLU A 259 20.51 -9.74 14.75
CA GLU A 259 19.93 -10.33 13.53
C GLU A 259 18.42 -10.10 13.40
N GLU A 260 17.64 -10.37 14.47
CA GLU A 260 16.19 -10.15 14.47
C GLU A 260 15.83 -8.68 14.20
N MET A 261 16.58 -7.75 14.80
CA MET A 261 16.38 -6.30 14.59
C MET A 261 16.70 -5.89 13.15
N ILE A 262 17.78 -6.41 12.57
CA ILE A 262 18.17 -6.12 11.19
C ILE A 262 17.10 -6.63 10.21
N ILE A 263 16.61 -7.86 10.41
CA ILE A 263 15.55 -8.45 9.58
C ILE A 263 14.24 -7.67 9.77
N LYS A 264 13.90 -7.27 11.01
CA LYS A 264 12.75 -6.41 11.31
C LYS A 264 12.83 -5.09 10.54
N ASN A 265 13.95 -4.39 10.61
CA ASN A 265 14.15 -3.12 9.93
C ASN A 265 14.06 -3.28 8.40
N ALA A 266 14.69 -4.31 7.84
CA ALA A 266 14.62 -4.58 6.41
C ALA A 266 13.19 -4.93 5.96
N THR A 267 12.44 -5.66 6.78
CA THR A 267 11.03 -6.00 6.53
C THR A 267 10.14 -4.76 6.54
N LEU A 268 10.32 -3.86 7.50
CA LEU A 268 9.57 -2.59 7.55
C LEU A 268 9.92 -1.71 6.35
N LYS A 269 11.21 -1.56 6.02
CA LYS A 269 11.67 -0.82 4.84
C LYS A 269 11.09 -1.38 3.54
N SER A 270 11.07 -2.71 3.37
CA SER A 270 10.53 -3.32 2.16
C SER A 270 9.01 -3.15 2.05
N ILE A 271 8.28 -3.21 3.17
CA ILE A 271 6.84 -2.92 3.24
C ILE A 271 6.56 -1.45 2.91
N ASP A 272 7.26 -0.51 3.54
CA ASP A 272 7.09 0.93 3.30
C ASP A 272 7.35 1.25 1.81
N ALA A 273 8.42 0.68 1.23
CA ALA A 273 8.76 0.85 -0.18
C ALA A 273 7.70 0.32 -1.14
N VAL A 274 7.10 -0.87 -0.90
CA VAL A 274 6.02 -1.36 -1.76
C VAL A 274 4.76 -0.49 -1.63
N TYR A 275 4.44 0.04 -0.45
CA TYR A 275 3.32 0.96 -0.27
C TYR A 275 3.54 2.28 -1.02
N ALA A 276 4.74 2.85 -0.94
CA ALA A 276 5.11 4.04 -1.71
C ALA A 276 4.96 3.79 -3.23
N LYS A 277 5.44 2.65 -3.73
CA LYS A 277 5.27 2.25 -5.13
C LYS A 277 3.80 2.06 -5.53
N LEU A 278 2.99 1.45 -4.66
CA LEU A 278 1.55 1.31 -4.89
C LEU A 278 0.88 2.68 -4.99
N GLN A 279 1.17 3.59 -4.06
CA GLN A 279 0.63 4.95 -4.07
C GLN A 279 1.03 5.70 -5.34
N ARG A 280 2.31 5.64 -5.74
CA ARG A 280 2.79 6.25 -6.99
C ARG A 280 2.04 5.70 -8.20
N LYS A 281 1.91 4.38 -8.32
CA LYS A 281 1.35 3.74 -9.52
C LYS A 281 -0.17 3.81 -9.62
N PHE A 282 -0.89 3.68 -8.51
CA PHE A 282 -2.35 3.54 -8.51
C PHE A 282 -3.00 4.81 -7.96
N GLU A 283 -3.49 5.67 -8.86
CA GLU A 283 -4.11 6.95 -8.49
C GLU A 283 -5.19 6.84 -7.40
N PRO A 284 -6.12 5.86 -7.42
CA PRO A 284 -7.13 5.70 -6.37
C PRO A 284 -6.54 5.43 -4.97
N PHE A 285 -5.31 4.93 -4.90
CA PHE A 285 -4.62 4.59 -3.65
C PHE A 285 -3.69 5.72 -3.16
N ARG A 286 -3.53 6.80 -3.93
CA ARG A 286 -2.71 7.97 -3.55
C ARG A 286 -3.30 8.63 -2.30
N THR A 287 -2.45 8.84 -1.31
CA THR A 287 -2.83 9.63 -0.13
C THR A 287 -2.71 11.12 -0.44
N LYS A 288 -3.55 11.93 0.21
CA LYS A 288 -3.42 13.38 0.22
C LYS A 288 -2.70 13.79 1.49
N THR A 289 -1.67 14.61 1.40
CA THR A 289 -0.92 15.11 2.57
C THR A 289 -1.15 16.60 2.74
N PRO A 290 -1.61 17.09 3.91
CA PRO A 290 -1.79 18.52 4.11
C PRO A 290 -0.45 19.27 4.19
N LEU A 291 -0.41 20.48 3.63
CA LEU A 291 0.63 21.45 3.91
C LEU A 291 0.59 21.82 5.39
N VAL A 292 1.75 21.81 6.03
CA VAL A 292 1.93 22.22 7.44
C VAL A 292 2.58 23.60 7.56
N SER A 293 3.24 24.07 6.49
CA SER A 293 3.93 25.36 6.46
C SER A 293 3.85 25.97 5.06
N SER A 294 3.77 27.30 5.00
CA SER A 294 3.82 28.09 3.76
C SER A 294 5.18 28.75 3.50
N ASP A 295 6.02 28.93 4.54
CA ASP A 295 7.39 29.45 4.42
C ASP A 295 8.29 28.89 5.56
N PRO A 296 9.20 27.94 5.29
CA PRO A 296 9.35 27.23 4.01
C PRO A 296 8.10 26.39 3.72
N LEU A 297 7.72 26.30 2.44
CA LEU A 297 6.59 25.48 2.01
C LEU A 297 6.86 24.01 2.33
N GLY A 298 5.98 23.35 3.10
CA GLY A 298 6.29 22.02 3.61
C GLY A 298 5.12 21.16 4.06
N ALA A 299 5.35 19.85 4.08
CA ALA A 299 4.38 18.84 4.49
C ALA A 299 5.06 17.65 5.21
N LYS A 300 4.33 17.00 6.14
CA LYS A 300 4.79 15.81 6.88
C LYS A 300 4.70 14.55 6.02
N ILE A 301 5.59 14.47 5.04
CA ILE A 301 5.79 13.34 4.14
C ILE A 301 7.28 13.26 3.84
N GLY A 302 7.88 12.07 3.74
CA GLY A 302 9.32 11.91 3.71
C GLY A 302 9.80 10.62 3.05
N LEU A 303 11.00 10.17 3.44
CA LEU A 303 11.64 8.99 2.87
C LEU A 303 10.84 7.69 3.07
N LYS A 304 10.08 7.58 4.17
CA LYS A 304 9.21 6.41 4.42
C LYS A 304 8.14 6.26 3.33
N GLU A 305 7.64 7.37 2.81
CA GLU A 305 6.70 7.38 1.68
C GLU A 305 7.41 7.37 0.32
N GLY A 306 8.72 7.14 0.32
CA GLY A 306 9.55 7.00 -0.86
C GLY A 306 9.74 8.31 -1.62
N LEU A 307 9.76 9.46 -0.96
CA LEU A 307 9.97 10.74 -1.65
C LEU A 307 11.38 10.86 -2.24
N GLU A 308 11.44 11.38 -3.46
CA GLU A 308 12.68 11.64 -4.18
C GLU A 308 12.83 13.11 -4.52
N ALA A 309 14.09 13.54 -4.65
CA ALA A 309 14.41 14.90 -5.02
C ALA A 309 13.87 15.20 -6.43
N GLY A 310 12.88 16.07 -6.48
CA GLY A 310 12.27 16.52 -7.72
C GLY A 310 10.93 15.89 -8.07
N ASP A 311 10.38 15.04 -7.20
CA ASP A 311 8.98 14.63 -7.28
C ASP A 311 8.06 15.85 -7.34
N LYS A 312 7.01 15.75 -8.14
CA LYS A 312 6.03 16.82 -8.33
C LYS A 312 4.74 16.50 -7.59
N TYR A 313 4.16 17.54 -7.03
CA TYR A 313 2.86 17.48 -6.37
C TYR A 313 1.98 18.61 -6.91
N GLU A 314 0.72 18.31 -7.14
CA GLU A 314 -0.28 19.35 -7.25
C GLU A 314 -0.77 19.76 -5.87
N VAL A 315 -1.06 21.05 -5.71
CA VAL A 315 -1.68 21.62 -4.52
C VAL A 315 -3.17 21.77 -4.79
N LEU A 316 -3.99 21.14 -3.96
CA LEU A 316 -5.44 21.11 -4.04
C LEU A 316 -6.04 21.95 -2.90
N GLU A 317 -6.96 22.85 -3.25
CA GLU A 317 -7.83 23.54 -2.30
C GLU A 317 -9.21 22.88 -2.30
N GLN A 318 -9.76 22.63 -1.12
CA GLN A 318 -11.12 22.14 -0.98
C GLN A 318 -12.11 23.28 -1.25
N SER A 319 -13.13 23.01 -2.05
CA SER A 319 -14.28 23.88 -2.26
C SER A 319 -15.58 23.10 -2.04
N PHE A 320 -16.64 23.83 -1.69
CA PHE A 320 -17.98 23.28 -1.52
C PHE A 320 -18.89 23.87 -2.59
N ASP A 321 -19.71 23.05 -3.23
CA ASP A 321 -20.81 23.55 -4.06
C ASP A 321 -22.02 23.98 -3.20
N ALA A 322 -23.09 24.45 -3.83
CA ALA A 322 -24.30 24.93 -3.13
C ALA A 322 -25.05 23.78 -2.42
N GLU A 323 -24.81 22.55 -2.86
CA GLU A 323 -25.29 21.30 -2.30
C GLU A 323 -24.35 20.78 -1.20
N GLY A 324 -23.20 21.44 -1.01
CA GLY A 324 -22.15 21.17 -0.03
C GLY A 324 -21.34 19.90 -0.29
N LYS A 325 -21.30 19.45 -1.54
CA LYS A 325 -20.36 18.44 -2.03
C LYS A 325 -18.95 19.02 -2.05
N VAL A 326 -18.00 18.25 -1.50
CA VAL A 326 -16.59 18.60 -1.53
C VAL A 326 -16.04 18.39 -2.93
N SER A 327 -15.39 19.41 -3.47
CA SER A 327 -14.64 19.39 -4.72
C SER A 327 -13.20 19.84 -4.45
N TYR A 328 -12.25 19.30 -5.22
CA TYR A 328 -10.82 19.58 -5.04
C TYR A 328 -10.30 20.35 -6.27
N ASN A 329 -9.94 21.61 -6.08
CA ASN A 329 -9.45 22.48 -7.15
C ASN A 329 -7.93 22.57 -7.12
N ARG A 330 -7.28 22.28 -8.26
CA ARG A 330 -5.83 22.49 -8.42
C ARG A 330 -5.50 23.98 -8.37
N LYS A 331 -4.63 24.38 -7.44
CA LYS A 331 -4.09 25.75 -7.29
C LYS A 331 -2.70 25.92 -7.90
N GLY A 332 -1.91 24.86 -7.97
CA GLY A 332 -0.57 24.94 -8.54
C GLY A 332 0.17 23.61 -8.45
N VAL A 333 1.44 23.66 -8.87
CA VAL A 333 2.36 22.52 -8.83
C VAL A 333 3.61 22.92 -8.06
N ILE A 334 4.06 22.03 -7.20
CA ILE A 334 5.25 22.18 -6.37
C ILE A 334 6.18 20.99 -6.58
N LYS A 335 7.46 21.17 -6.27
CA LYS A 335 8.51 20.18 -6.50
C LYS A 335 9.31 19.96 -5.23
N VAL A 336 9.59 18.70 -4.88
CA VAL A 336 10.43 18.36 -3.72
C VAL A 336 11.81 19.01 -3.86
N GLU A 337 12.25 19.70 -2.83
CA GLU A 337 13.56 20.35 -2.81
C GLU A 337 14.70 19.34 -2.55
N LYS A 338 15.73 19.37 -3.40
CA LYS A 338 16.91 18.52 -3.26
C LYS A 338 17.59 18.76 -1.91
N GLY A 339 17.85 17.69 -1.16
CA GLY A 339 18.51 17.73 0.14
C GLY A 339 17.63 18.23 1.28
N LYS A 340 16.33 18.46 1.04
CA LYS A 340 15.37 18.94 2.04
C LYS A 340 14.18 17.98 2.20
N ILE A 341 14.48 16.69 2.27
CA ILE A 341 13.51 15.61 2.47
C ILE A 341 13.57 15.17 3.93
N TRP A 342 12.41 15.08 4.57
CA TRP A 342 12.29 14.61 5.94
C TRP A 342 12.63 13.13 6.05
N ASN A 343 13.58 12.78 6.93
CA ASN A 343 13.88 11.40 7.27
C ASN A 343 12.95 10.90 8.38
N ASN A 344 11.81 10.33 7.99
CA ASN A 344 10.83 9.72 8.87
C ASN A 344 10.92 8.18 8.90
N MET A 345 12.04 7.61 8.47
CA MET A 345 12.25 6.17 8.55
C MET A 345 12.57 5.76 9.99
N PHE A 346 12.08 4.60 10.39
CA PHE A 346 12.46 3.96 11.64
C PHE A 346 13.88 3.42 11.48
N ASN A 347 14.90 4.23 11.83
CA ASN A 347 16.27 3.81 12.16
C ASN A 347 17.09 5.01 12.64
N ALA A 348 17.20 5.15 13.97
CA ALA A 348 18.12 6.11 14.56
C ALA A 348 19.57 5.63 14.38
N GLY A 349 20.35 6.34 13.56
CA GLY A 349 21.81 6.17 13.48
C GLY A 349 22.37 5.38 12.28
N GLU A 350 21.52 4.91 11.35
CA GLU A 350 21.98 4.37 10.06
C GLU A 350 21.92 5.42 8.97
N THR A 351 22.89 5.40 8.05
CA THR A 351 22.82 6.19 6.82
C THR A 351 21.69 5.65 5.94
N PRO A 352 20.65 6.45 5.63
CA PRO A 352 19.65 6.08 4.63
C PRO A 352 20.30 5.67 3.33
N VAL A 353 19.78 4.62 2.68
CA VAL A 353 20.22 4.21 1.35
C VAL A 353 19.03 4.11 0.42
N ASP A 354 19.26 4.33 -0.88
CA ASP A 354 18.27 4.07 -1.93
C ASP A 354 18.08 2.55 -2.17
N GLU A 355 17.20 2.20 -3.11
CA GLU A 355 16.91 0.79 -3.44
C GLU A 355 18.16 0.04 -3.94
N GLU A 356 19.14 0.76 -4.50
CA GLU A 356 20.42 0.25 -5.00
C GLU A 356 21.55 0.26 -3.94
N GLY A 357 21.22 0.62 -2.70
CA GLY A 357 22.14 0.66 -1.56
C GLY A 357 23.09 1.86 -1.56
N ASN A 358 22.83 2.90 -2.35
CA ASN A 358 23.63 4.13 -2.33
C ASN A 358 23.16 5.08 -1.22
N PRO A 359 24.07 5.76 -0.49
CA PRO A 359 23.70 6.70 0.56
C PRO A 359 22.79 7.84 0.07
N ILE A 360 21.74 8.13 0.83
CA ILE A 360 20.89 9.31 0.67
C ILE A 360 21.34 10.37 1.69
N GLU A 361 21.69 11.56 1.20
CA GLU A 361 21.99 12.70 2.07
C GLU A 361 20.72 13.20 2.76
N VAL A 362 20.76 13.27 4.09
CA VAL A 362 19.66 13.73 4.93
C VAL A 362 20.12 14.82 5.89
N ASP A 363 19.31 15.88 5.97
CA ASP A 363 19.46 16.96 6.93
C ASP A 363 18.60 16.64 8.16
N SER A 364 19.25 16.25 9.26
CA SER A 364 18.58 15.82 10.49
C SER A 364 17.85 16.95 11.24
N SER A 365 18.03 18.20 10.82
CA SER A 365 17.32 19.35 11.40
C SER A 365 15.90 19.54 10.84
N ILE A 366 15.53 18.80 9.80
CA ILE A 366 14.26 18.95 9.09
C ILE A 366 13.19 18.05 9.70
N GLU A 367 12.05 18.62 10.05
CA GLU A 367 10.89 17.90 10.62
C GLU A 367 9.73 17.69 9.62
N PHE A 368 9.85 18.22 8.41
CA PHE A 368 8.89 18.05 7.31
C PHE A 368 9.58 18.34 5.96
N THR A 369 9.17 17.67 4.87
CA THR A 369 9.80 17.88 3.56
C THR A 369 9.50 19.27 3.02
N HIS A 370 10.53 19.93 2.47
CA HIS A 370 10.38 21.24 1.83
C HIS A 370 10.09 21.10 0.33
N PHE A 371 9.30 22.04 -0.18
CA PHE A 371 8.93 22.11 -1.58
C PHE A 371 9.24 23.48 -2.18
N LYS A 372 9.50 23.50 -3.49
CA LYS A 372 9.68 24.70 -4.29
C LYS A 372 8.55 24.87 -5.30
N GLY A 373 8.14 26.12 -5.53
CA GLY A 373 7.18 26.49 -6.57
C GLY A 373 5.85 26.99 -6.03
N GLY A 374 5.08 27.63 -6.93
CA GLY A 374 3.78 28.24 -6.64
C GLY A 374 3.83 29.43 -5.67
N LYS A 375 2.67 30.07 -5.47
CA LYS A 375 2.44 31.20 -4.56
C LYS A 375 1.01 31.12 -4.03
N GLY A 376 0.75 31.69 -2.86
CA GLY A 376 -0.61 31.73 -2.28
C GLY A 376 -1.06 30.42 -1.63
N PHE A 377 -0.13 29.55 -1.27
CA PHE A 377 -0.43 28.35 -0.50
C PHE A 377 -0.43 28.65 1.00
N TYR A 378 -1.29 27.97 1.74
CA TYR A 378 -1.40 28.08 3.17
C TYR A 378 -1.55 26.70 3.83
N PRO A 379 -1.22 26.55 5.12
CA PRO A 379 -1.37 25.29 5.84
C PRO A 379 -2.81 24.75 5.75
N GLY A 380 -2.95 23.45 5.49
CA GLY A 380 -4.25 22.77 5.30
C GLY A 380 -4.63 22.49 3.84
N MET A 381 -4.02 23.15 2.85
CA MET A 381 -4.15 22.71 1.45
C MET A 381 -3.54 21.32 1.26
N LEU A 382 -4.08 20.52 0.35
CA LEU A 382 -3.70 19.12 0.18
C LEU A 382 -2.73 18.91 -0.96
N LEU A 383 -1.71 18.09 -0.74
CA LEU A 383 -0.76 17.66 -1.75
C LEU A 383 -1.16 16.29 -2.31
N ARG A 384 -1.20 16.18 -3.64
CA ARG A 384 -1.33 14.91 -4.37
C ARG A 384 -0.18 14.75 -5.33
N GLN A 385 0.51 13.62 -5.28
CA GLN A 385 1.64 13.35 -6.18
C GLN A 385 1.16 13.26 -7.64
N ILE A 386 1.95 13.81 -8.55
CA ILE A 386 1.72 13.78 -9.99
C ILE A 386 3.00 13.38 -10.72
N ASP A 387 2.84 12.86 -11.94
CA ASP A 387 3.94 12.35 -12.77
C ASP A 387 4.79 13.49 -13.41
#